data_AF-A0A022QHB7-F1
#
_entry.id   AF-A0A022QHB7-F1
#
_cell.length_a   1.000
_cell.length_b   1.000
_cell.length_c   1.000
_cell.angle_alpha   90.00
_cell.angle_beta   90.00
_cell.angle_gamma   90.00
#
_symmetry.space_group_name_H-M   'P 1'
#
loop_
_entity.id
_entity.type
_entity.pdbx_description
1 polymer ?
#
loop_
_entity_poly.entity_id
_entity_poly.type
_entity_poly.pdbx_seq_one_letter_code
_entity_poly.pdbx_strand_id
1 'polypeptide(L)'
;MRTLILFSCFLFDSFFLVRSISLISTENMAKTSFKLEHPLERRHAESSRIREKYPDRIPVIVEKAERSDIPDIDKKKYLVPADLTVGQFVYVVRKRIKLSAEKAIFIFVKNILPPTAAMMSSIYEENKDEDGFLYMTYSGENTFGSEV
;
A
#
# COMPACT_ATOMS: atom_id res chain seq x y z
N MET A 1 24.27 15.64 -36.56
CA MET A 1 23.63 14.31 -36.44
C MET A 1 23.95 13.71 -35.08
N ARG A 2 23.04 13.85 -34.11
CA ARG A 2 22.79 12.85 -33.06
C ARG A 2 21.59 13.32 -32.25
N THR A 3 20.44 12.91 -32.75
CA THR A 3 19.16 12.85 -32.04
C THR A 3 19.33 11.96 -30.82
N LEU A 4 19.35 12.56 -29.63
CA LEU A 4 19.20 11.84 -28.37
C LEU A 4 18.03 12.48 -27.61
N ILE A 5 16.86 12.01 -27.99
CA ILE A 5 15.77 11.57 -27.12
C ILE A 5 15.37 12.58 -26.03
N LEU A 6 14.34 13.36 -26.39
CA LEU A 6 13.31 13.80 -25.45
C LEU A 6 12.83 12.60 -24.62
N PHE A 7 13.15 12.57 -23.32
CA PHE A 7 12.35 11.87 -22.30
C PHE A 7 12.79 12.35 -20.90
N SER A 8 12.52 13.62 -20.60
CA SER A 8 12.46 14.07 -19.20
C SER A 8 11.22 14.93 -18.92
N CYS A 9 10.22 14.82 -19.80
CA CYS A 9 8.87 15.29 -19.53
C CYS A 9 8.27 14.41 -18.43
N PHE A 10 7.86 15.04 -17.33
CA PHE A 10 6.88 14.54 -16.37
C PHE A 10 7.22 13.21 -15.66
N LEU A 11 7.94 13.28 -14.53
CA LEU A 11 7.68 12.42 -13.35
C LEU A 11 8.57 12.83 -12.17
N PHE A 12 8.64 14.13 -11.90
CA PHE A 12 9.29 14.66 -10.69
C PHE A 12 8.33 15.64 -10.01
N ASP A 13 7.15 15.15 -9.59
CA ASP A 13 6.44 15.71 -8.41
C ASP A 13 5.18 14.96 -7.93
N SER A 14 4.98 13.67 -8.25
CA SER A 14 4.00 12.85 -7.50
C SER A 14 4.52 12.41 -6.11
N PHE A 15 5.65 12.97 -5.67
CA PHE A 15 6.26 12.71 -4.36
C PHE A 15 5.52 13.44 -3.21
N PHE A 16 4.51 14.27 -3.51
CA PHE A 16 3.94 15.22 -2.57
C PHE A 16 2.70 14.75 -1.78
N LEU A 17 2.32 13.47 -1.90
CA LEU A 17 1.13 12.97 -1.20
C LEU A 17 1.37 12.06 0.01
N VAL A 18 2.54 12.16 0.64
CA VAL A 18 2.82 11.42 1.88
C VAL A 18 3.09 12.38 3.05
N ARG A 19 2.88 13.69 2.87
CA ARG A 19 3.42 14.72 3.77
C ARG A 19 2.41 15.43 4.67
N SER A 20 1.13 15.05 4.73
CA SER A 20 0.18 15.73 5.62
C SER A 20 -0.93 14.84 6.17
N ILE A 21 -0.56 13.70 6.77
CA ILE A 21 -1.35 13.10 7.85
C ILE A 21 -0.33 12.77 8.94
N SER A 22 -0.01 13.76 9.76
CA SER A 22 0.81 13.58 10.95
C SER A 22 -0.08 13.15 12.11
N LEU A 23 0.44 12.19 12.89
CA LEU A 23 0.08 11.77 14.24
C LEU A 23 -1.15 10.85 14.36
N ILE A 24 -0.88 9.58 14.66
CA ILE A 24 -1.15 8.97 15.99
C ILE A 24 -0.14 7.82 16.20
N SER A 25 0.63 7.98 17.28
CA SER A 25 1.35 7.01 18.13
C SER A 25 2.44 6.09 17.58
N THR A 26 3.67 6.41 18.00
CA THR A 26 4.74 5.47 18.37
C THR A 26 4.25 4.49 19.44
N GLU A 27 4.38 3.18 19.20
CA GLU A 27 4.91 2.19 20.16
C GLU A 27 5.39 0.94 19.40
N ASN A 28 6.57 0.44 19.78
CA ASN A 28 7.04 -0.89 19.44
C ASN A 28 6.20 -1.92 20.21
N MET A 29 5.69 -2.98 19.57
CA MET A 29 5.67 -4.39 20.04
C MET A 29 4.58 -5.22 19.34
N ALA A 30 4.99 -6.40 18.85
CA ALA A 30 4.18 -7.51 18.32
C ALA A 30 3.28 -7.22 17.11
N LYS A 31 3.35 -8.08 16.10
CA LYS A 31 2.49 -8.12 14.90
C LYS A 31 1.01 -8.27 15.29
N THR A 32 0.38 -7.20 15.74
CA THR A 32 -1.06 -7.13 15.93
C THR A 32 -1.63 -6.36 14.75
N SER A 33 -2.58 -6.98 14.05
CA SER A 33 -3.23 -6.38 12.89
C SER A 33 -3.85 -5.04 13.28
N PHE A 34 -3.83 -4.05 12.40
CA PHE A 34 -4.45 -2.73 12.63
C PHE A 34 -5.91 -2.81 13.15
N LYS A 35 -6.61 -3.91 12.85
CA LYS A 35 -7.96 -4.21 13.33
C LYS A 35 -8.07 -4.46 14.85
N LEU A 36 -6.98 -4.90 15.50
CA LEU A 36 -6.92 -5.18 16.94
C LEU A 36 -6.60 -3.91 17.75
N GLU A 37 -5.82 -2.99 17.18
CA GLU A 37 -5.44 -1.75 17.86
C GLU A 37 -6.60 -0.74 17.94
N HIS A 38 -7.52 -0.74 16.96
CA HIS A 38 -8.57 0.27 16.86
C HIS A 38 -9.97 -0.36 16.73
N PRO A 39 -10.96 0.05 17.56
CA PRO A 39 -12.34 -0.42 17.42
C PRO A 39 -12.91 -0.02 16.06
N LEU A 40 -13.80 -0.86 15.53
CA LEU A 40 -14.35 -0.74 14.17
C LEU A 40 -14.98 0.64 13.92
N GLU A 41 -15.70 1.19 14.91
CA GLU A 41 -16.30 2.52 14.82
C GLU A 41 -15.28 3.63 14.57
N ARG A 42 -14.14 3.59 15.25
CA ARG A 42 -13.08 4.61 15.06
C ARG A 42 -12.42 4.48 13.70
N ARG A 43 -12.18 3.25 13.24
CA ARG A 43 -11.62 3.01 11.89
C ARG A 43 -12.57 3.48 10.81
N HIS A 44 -13.85 3.15 10.92
CA HIS A 44 -14.88 3.60 10.00
C HIS A 44 -15.02 5.13 9.98
N ALA A 45 -14.98 5.78 11.15
CA ALA A 45 -15.02 7.25 11.23
C ALA A 45 -13.76 7.89 10.60
N GLU A 46 -12.57 7.30 10.79
CA GLU A 46 -11.32 7.78 10.20
C GLU A 46 -11.33 7.64 8.68
N SER A 47 -11.69 6.46 8.15
CA SER A 47 -11.75 6.23 6.71
C SER A 47 -12.79 7.11 6.02
N SER A 48 -13.99 7.24 6.61
CA SER A 48 -15.07 8.06 6.08
C SER A 48 -14.65 9.52 6.00
N ARG A 49 -14.03 10.04 7.06
CA ARG A 49 -13.52 11.42 7.09
C ARG A 49 -12.41 11.67 6.07
N ILE A 50 -11.50 10.71 5.89
CA ILE A 50 -10.43 10.81 4.90
C ILE A 50 -11.00 10.77 3.49
N ARG A 51 -11.99 9.91 3.23
CA ARG A 51 -12.64 9.74 1.93
C ARG A 51 -13.51 10.95 1.57
N GLU A 52 -14.16 11.57 2.55
CA GLU A 52 -14.86 12.84 2.36
C GLU A 52 -13.88 13.98 2.04
N LYS A 53 -12.73 14.02 2.71
CA LYS A 53 -11.69 15.03 2.46
C LYS A 53 -10.97 14.83 1.12
N TYR A 54 -10.80 13.59 0.67
CA TYR A 54 -10.09 13.23 -0.55
C TYR A 54 -10.86 12.12 -1.30
N PRO A 55 -11.91 12.46 -2.06
CA PRO A 55 -12.75 11.46 -2.73
C PRO A 55 -12.02 10.66 -3.81
N ASP A 56 -11.04 11.28 -4.48
CA ASP A 56 -10.26 10.65 -5.56
C ASP A 56 -9.13 9.73 -5.04
N ARG A 57 -9.10 9.48 -3.72
CA ARG A 57 -8.02 8.75 -3.06
C ARG A 57 -8.53 7.67 -2.15
N ILE A 58 -7.77 6.59 -2.15
CA ILE A 58 -8.11 5.34 -1.49
C ILE A 58 -7.17 5.17 -0.30
N PRO A 59 -7.71 5.00 0.92
CA PRO A 59 -6.91 4.73 2.09
C PRO A 59 -6.51 3.23 2.09
N VAL A 60 -5.21 2.97 2.02
CA VAL A 60 -4.63 1.63 1.93
C VAL A 60 -3.74 1.39 3.14
N ILE A 61 -3.88 0.22 3.75
CA ILE A 61 -3.05 -0.27 4.85
C ILE A 61 -2.19 -1.40 4.32
N VAL A 62 -0.88 -1.24 4.44
CA VAL A 62 0.13 -2.20 3.99
C VAL A 62 0.82 -2.81 5.20
N GLU A 63 0.67 -4.12 5.37
CA GLU A 63 1.26 -4.90 6.45
C GLU A 63 2.29 -5.90 5.91
N LYS A 64 3.28 -6.25 6.74
CA LYS A 64 4.29 -7.24 6.37
C LYS A 64 3.77 -8.65 6.65
N ALA A 65 3.93 -9.56 5.70
CA ALA A 65 3.68 -10.98 5.92
C ALA A 65 4.63 -11.54 6.98
N GLU A 66 4.13 -12.40 7.87
CA GLU A 66 4.89 -12.83 9.03
C GLU A 66 6.18 -13.58 8.71
N ARG A 67 6.20 -14.28 7.57
CA ARG A 67 7.28 -15.17 7.12
C ARG A 67 8.26 -14.54 6.14
N SER A 68 8.27 -13.21 6.02
CA SER A 68 9.08 -12.53 5.00
C SER A 68 10.40 -11.96 5.54
N ASP A 69 11.49 -12.25 4.82
CA ASP A 69 12.85 -11.68 4.99
C ASP A 69 13.00 -10.26 4.41
N ILE A 70 11.87 -9.61 4.10
CA ILE A 70 11.85 -8.22 3.63
C ILE A 70 11.96 -7.27 4.84
N PRO A 71 12.71 -6.14 4.72
CA PRO A 71 12.74 -5.11 5.74
C PRO A 71 11.36 -4.55 6.06
N ASP A 72 11.16 -4.11 7.29
CA ASP A 72 9.91 -3.46 7.68
C ASP A 72 9.73 -2.11 6.99
N ILE A 73 8.46 -1.73 6.81
CA ILE A 73 8.07 -0.49 6.16
C ILE A 73 7.88 0.61 7.21
N ASP A 74 8.48 1.79 6.97
CA ASP A 74 8.41 2.92 7.92
C ASP A 74 6.97 3.38 8.20
N LYS A 75 6.07 3.25 7.22
CA LYS A 75 4.67 3.66 7.32
C LYS A 75 3.78 2.59 6.73
N LYS A 76 2.78 2.16 7.51
CA LYS A 76 1.78 1.16 7.08
C LYS A 76 0.61 1.80 6.34
N LYS A 77 0.28 3.07 6.64
CA LYS A 77 -0.86 3.80 6.06
C LYS A 77 -0.43 4.58 4.81
N TYR A 78 -1.14 4.36 3.70
CA TYR A 78 -0.94 5.02 2.42
C TYR A 78 -2.25 5.62 1.90
N LEU A 79 -2.12 6.75 1.21
CA LEU A 79 -3.23 7.37 0.50
C LEU A 79 -2.89 7.33 -0.98
N VAL A 80 -3.57 6.45 -1.71
CA VAL A 80 -3.24 6.12 -3.10
C VAL A 80 -4.30 6.72 -4.02
N PRO A 81 -3.94 7.42 -5.11
CA PRO A 81 -4.94 7.88 -6.07
C PRO A 81 -5.62 6.70 -6.76
N ALA A 82 -6.91 6.83 -7.03
CA ALA A 82 -7.74 5.78 -7.63
C ALA A 82 -7.25 5.34 -9.02
N ASP A 83 -6.64 6.26 -9.77
CA ASP A 83 -6.13 6.04 -11.14
C ASP A 83 -4.81 5.25 -11.20
N LEU A 84 -4.17 5.01 -10.05
CA LEU A 84 -2.91 4.30 -9.99
C LEU A 84 -3.13 2.80 -10.24
N THR A 85 -2.20 2.14 -10.93
CA THR A 85 -2.23 0.68 -11.06
C THR A 85 -1.52 0.00 -9.90
N VAL A 86 -1.90 -1.24 -9.62
CA VAL A 86 -1.22 -2.08 -8.61
C VAL A 86 0.29 -2.16 -8.88
N GLY A 87 0.71 -2.33 -10.14
CA GLY A 87 2.13 -2.39 -10.49
C GLY A 87 2.92 -1.12 -10.13
N GLN A 88 2.33 0.05 -10.36
CA GLN A 88 2.92 1.32 -9.93
C GLN A 88 3.02 1.39 -8.40
N PHE A 89 2.00 0.90 -7.69
CA PHE A 89 2.02 0.86 -6.23
C PHE A 89 3.14 -0.03 -5.68
N VAL A 90 3.31 -1.24 -6.24
CA VAL A 90 4.41 -2.15 -5.91
C VAL A 90 5.77 -1.48 -6.07
N TYR A 91 5.96 -0.70 -7.15
CA TYR A 91 7.20 0.05 -7.38
C TYR A 91 7.46 1.10 -6.30
N VAL A 92 6.42 1.83 -5.86
CA VAL A 92 6.53 2.81 -4.77
C VAL A 92 6.91 2.14 -3.46
N VAL A 93 6.28 1.02 -3.12
CA VAL A 93 6.57 0.24 -1.90
C VAL A 93 8.02 -0.26 -1.92
N ARG A 94 8.48 -0.81 -3.05
CA ARG A 94 9.88 -1.25 -3.23
C ARG A 94 10.89 -0.14 -2.99
N LYS A 95 10.59 1.08 -3.47
CA LYS A 95 11.46 2.26 -3.27
C LYS A 95 11.50 2.71 -1.80
N ARG A 96 10.41 2.52 -1.04
CA ARG A 96 10.35 2.87 0.39
C ARG A 96 11.13 1.89 1.25
N ILE A 97 11.01 0.59 0.97
CA ILE A 97 11.72 -0.49 1.69
C ILE A 97 13.23 -0.50 1.35
N LYS A 98 13.66 0.25 0.33
CA LYS A 98 15.04 0.22 -0.21
C LYS A 98 15.49 -1.19 -0.58
N LEU A 99 14.56 -2.00 -1.09
CA LEU A 99 14.82 -3.39 -1.43
C LEU A 99 15.70 -3.47 -2.70
N SER A 100 16.72 -4.34 -2.66
CA SER A 100 17.55 -4.64 -3.84
C SER A 100 16.69 -5.14 -4.99
N ALA A 101 17.14 -4.88 -6.22
CA ALA A 101 16.39 -5.28 -7.41
C ALA A 101 16.31 -6.79 -7.65
N GLU A 102 17.20 -7.53 -6.99
CA GLU A 102 17.30 -8.98 -7.05
C GLU A 102 16.21 -9.67 -6.21
N LYS A 103 15.70 -8.98 -5.19
CA LYS A 103 14.65 -9.53 -4.32
C LYS A 103 13.28 -9.20 -4.90
N ALA A 104 12.47 -10.24 -5.10
CA ALA A 104 11.08 -10.07 -5.47
C ALA A 104 10.26 -9.56 -4.29
N ILE A 105 9.19 -8.82 -4.60
CA ILE A 105 8.17 -8.41 -3.64
C ILE A 105 6.81 -8.72 -4.25
N PHE A 106 5.99 -9.40 -3.48
CA PHE A 106 4.63 -9.79 -3.82
C PHE A 106 3.68 -9.06 -2.88
N ILE A 107 2.62 -8.48 -3.43
CA ILE A 107 1.54 -7.85 -2.64
C ILE A 107 0.31 -8.71 -2.78
N PHE A 108 -0.33 -8.99 -1.66
CA PHE A 108 -1.54 -9.78 -1.53
C PHE A 108 -2.66 -8.88 -1.02
N VAL A 109 -3.83 -8.98 -1.63
CA VAL A 109 -5.08 -8.33 -1.21
C VAL A 109 -6.03 -9.45 -0.84
N LYS A 110 -6.55 -9.48 0.40
CA LYS A 110 -7.39 -10.59 0.89
C LYS A 110 -6.82 -11.98 0.52
N ASN A 111 -5.52 -12.18 0.72
CA ASN A 111 -4.85 -13.44 0.39
C ASN A 111 -4.90 -13.81 -1.11
N ILE A 112 -5.05 -12.84 -2.03
CA ILE A 112 -4.99 -13.07 -3.47
C ILE A 112 -3.96 -12.14 -4.07
N LEU A 113 -3.21 -12.59 -5.07
CA LEU A 113 -2.35 -11.73 -5.87
C LEU A 113 -3.23 -10.91 -6.83
N PRO A 114 -3.39 -9.59 -6.62
CA PRO A 114 -4.15 -8.76 -7.54
C PRO A 114 -3.43 -8.66 -8.89
N PRO A 115 -4.17 -8.48 -10.00
CA PRO A 115 -3.56 -8.26 -11.31
C PRO A 115 -2.73 -6.97 -11.31
N THR A 116 -1.50 -7.01 -11.81
CA THR A 116 -0.60 -5.83 -11.86
C THR A 116 -1.18 -4.69 -12.69
N ALA A 117 -1.99 -5.00 -13.70
CA ALA A 117 -2.67 -4.05 -14.57
C ALA A 117 -3.99 -3.51 -13.98
N ALA A 118 -4.48 -4.05 -12.86
CA ALA A 118 -5.70 -3.57 -12.23
C ALA A 118 -5.49 -2.18 -11.63
N MET A 119 -6.56 -1.37 -11.69
CA MET A 119 -6.60 -0.06 -11.07
C MET A 119 -6.89 -0.20 -9.57
N MET A 120 -6.33 0.70 -8.77
CA MET A 120 -6.55 0.71 -7.32
C MET A 120 -8.03 0.94 -6.97
N SER A 121 -8.76 1.69 -7.80
CA SER A 121 -10.23 1.83 -7.71
C SER A 121 -10.96 0.49 -7.73
N SER A 122 -10.71 -0.34 -8.74
CA SER A 122 -11.35 -1.64 -8.90
C SER A 122 -11.01 -2.57 -7.74
N ILE A 123 -9.72 -2.63 -7.38
CA ILE A 123 -9.28 -3.46 -6.24
C ILE A 123 -9.97 -3.01 -4.95
N TYR A 124 -10.13 -1.71 -4.74
CA TYR A 124 -10.79 -1.18 -3.57
C TYR A 124 -12.29 -1.47 -3.54
N GLU A 125 -13.00 -1.35 -4.64
CA GLU A 125 -14.44 -1.63 -4.68
C GLU A 125 -14.75 -3.09 -4.37
N GLU A 126 -13.94 -4.01 -4.89
CA GLU A 126 -14.07 -5.46 -4.69
C GLU A 126 -13.54 -5.92 -3.32
N ASN A 127 -12.47 -5.27 -2.82
CA ASN A 127 -11.69 -5.76 -1.68
C ASN A 127 -11.62 -4.82 -0.47
N LYS A 128 -12.36 -3.71 -0.44
CA LYS A 128 -12.49 -2.91 0.78
C LYS A 128 -13.06 -3.74 1.92
N ASP A 129 -12.64 -3.39 3.12
CA ASP A 129 -13.24 -3.91 4.34
C ASP A 129 -14.43 -3.03 4.75
N GLU A 130 -15.21 -3.50 5.74
CA GLU A 130 -16.35 -2.75 6.29
C GLU A 130 -15.92 -1.45 6.96
N ASP A 131 -14.66 -1.37 7.39
CA ASP A 131 -14.10 -0.15 7.97
C ASP A 131 -13.72 0.90 6.93
N GLY A 132 -13.85 0.63 5.63
CA GLY A 132 -13.53 1.55 4.55
C GLY A 132 -12.05 1.63 4.17
N PHE A 133 -11.17 0.83 4.75
CA PHE A 133 -9.77 0.68 4.36
C PHE A 133 -9.55 -0.50 3.41
N LEU A 134 -8.51 -0.41 2.59
CA LEU A 134 -8.00 -1.53 1.80
C LEU A 134 -6.81 -2.16 2.49
N TYR A 135 -6.89 -3.45 2.82
CA TYR A 135 -5.79 -4.18 3.45
C TYR A 135 -4.95 -4.91 2.41
N MET A 136 -3.65 -4.66 2.47
CA MET A 136 -2.65 -5.26 1.61
C MET A 136 -1.52 -5.84 2.46
N THR A 137 -1.06 -7.02 2.10
CA THR A 137 0.06 -7.70 2.76
C THR A 137 1.19 -7.87 1.76
N TYR A 138 2.41 -7.49 2.10
CA TYR A 138 3.57 -7.76 1.23
C TYR A 138 4.45 -8.88 1.78
N SER A 139 5.01 -9.68 0.87
CA SER A 139 5.96 -10.76 1.16
C SER A 139 7.07 -10.79 0.12
N GLY A 140 8.25 -11.31 0.48
CA GLY A 140 9.35 -11.56 -0.46
C GLY A 140 9.26 -12.88 -1.17
N GLU A 141 8.34 -13.74 -0.72
CA GLU A 141 8.10 -15.04 -1.28
C GLU A 141 6.67 -15.13 -1.80
N ASN A 142 6.49 -15.87 -2.89
CA ASN A 142 5.18 -16.22 -3.42
C ASN A 142 4.59 -17.45 -2.70
N THR A 143 4.77 -17.55 -1.38
CA THR A 143 4.28 -18.66 -0.56
C THR A 143 2.81 -18.44 -0.22
N PHE A 144 1.97 -18.44 -1.26
CA PHE A 144 0.56 -18.74 -1.10
C PHE A 144 0.41 -20.28 -1.01
N GLY A 145 0.77 -20.87 0.14
CA GLY A 145 0.61 -22.33 0.33
C GLY A 145 1.70 -23.05 1.13
N SER A 146 2.08 -22.58 2.32
CA SER A 146 2.72 -23.45 3.30
C SER A 146 1.99 -23.41 4.65
N GLU A 147 0.69 -23.67 4.61
CA GLU A 147 0.09 -24.40 5.73
C GLU A 147 0.35 -25.88 5.44
N VAL A 148 1.40 -26.40 6.08
CA VAL A 148 1.48 -27.83 6.44
C VAL A 148 1.05 -27.94 7.89
#